data_AF-A0A2Z4LSD4-F1
#
_entry.id   AF-A0A2Z4LSD4-F1
#
_cell.length_a   1.000
_cell.length_b   1.000
_cell.length_c   1.000
_cell.angle_alpha   90.00
_cell.angle_beta   90.00
_cell.angle_gamma   90.00
#
_symmetry.space_group_name_H-M   'P 1'
#
loop_
_entity.id
_entity.type
_entity.pdbx_description
1 polymer ?
#
loop_
_entity_poly.entity_id
_entity_poly.type
_entity_poly.pdbx_seq_one_letter_code
_entity_poly.pdbx_strand_id
1 'polypeptide(L)' 'MKRLIINGFKTKEQYRIQFTNFLKEFGRYGLKDAKNLLDGMIDGESIEIELYEKDIQNAESILNKLNMDYYIMN' A
#
# COMPACT_ATOMS: atom_id res chain seq x y z
N MET A 1 -0.36 -8.47 -15.22
CA MET A 1 -0.42 -7.56 -14.05
C MET A 1 -1.14 -8.30 -12.95
N LYS A 2 -0.81 -8.05 -11.68
CA LYS A 2 -1.49 -8.62 -10.52
C LYS A 2 -2.17 -7.50 -9.75
N ARG A 3 -3.22 -7.85 -9.02
CA ARG A 3 -3.87 -6.92 -8.10
C ARG A 3 -3.35 -7.19 -6.70
N LEU A 4 -2.76 -6.18 -6.10
CA LEU A 4 -2.40 -6.19 -4.70
C LEU A 4 -3.49 -5.49 -3.92
N ILE A 5 -4.05 -6.20 -2.94
CA ILE A 5 -5.04 -5.65 -2.02
C ILE A 5 -4.38 -5.53 -0.65
N ILE A 6 -4.34 -4.31 -0.13
CA ILE A 6 -3.78 -3.98 1.17
C ILE A 6 -4.96 -3.67 2.09
N ASN A 7 -5.19 -4.53 3.08
CA ASN A 7 -6.26 -4.32 4.03
C ASN A 7 -5.86 -3.22 5.02
N GLY A 8 -6.80 -2.34 5.27
CA GLY A 8 -6.63 -1.20 6.12
C GLY A 8 -6.71 -1.55 7.59
N PHE A 9 -5.61 -1.27 8.27
CA PHE A 9 -5.54 -1.11 9.71
C PHE A 9 -4.92 0.26 10.00
N LYS A 10 -5.03 0.72 11.25
CA LYS A 10 -4.34 1.93 11.73
C LYS A 10 -2.84 1.82 11.43
N THR A 11 -2.39 2.40 10.32
CA THR A 11 -0.97 2.65 10.09
C THR A 11 -0.51 3.50 11.26
N LYS A 12 0.30 2.92 12.14
CA LYS A 12 0.92 3.68 13.23
C LYS A 12 1.57 4.91 12.61
N GLU A 13 1.47 6.07 13.26
CA GLU A 13 2.00 7.35 12.74
C GLU A 13 3.42 7.22 12.15
N GLN A 14 4.25 6.39 12.79
CA GLN A 14 5.62 6.06 12.37
C GLN A 14 5.75 5.45 10.96
N TYR A 15 4.71 4.82 10.41
CA TYR A 15 4.72 4.13 9.11
C TYR A 15 4.09 4.96 7.98
N ARG A 16 3.45 6.09 8.30
CA ARG A 16 2.72 6.90 7.30
C ARG A 16 3.63 7.38 6.16
N ILE A 17 4.85 7.79 6.48
CA ILE A 17 5.83 8.24 5.48
C ILE A 17 6.23 7.09 4.55
N GLN A 18 6.53 5.92 5.12
CA GLN A 18 6.96 4.75 4.35
C GLN A 18 5.82 4.23 3.46
N PHE A 19 4.59 4.21 3.97
CA PHE A 19 3.42 3.82 3.18
C PHE A 19 3.06 4.86 2.11
N THR A 20 3.22 6.16 2.40
CA THR A 20 3.06 7.21 1.37
C THR A 20 4.05 7.00 0.22
N ASN A 21 5.31 6.68 0.54
CA ASN A 21 6.32 6.39 -0.48
C ASN A 21 5.99 5.12 -1.27
N PHE A 22 5.51 4.09 -0.59
CA PHE A 22 5.03 2.86 -1.22
C PHE A 22 3.91 3.16 -2.23
N LEU A 23 2.88 3.91 -1.85
CA LEU A 23 1.78 4.29 -2.75
C LEU A 23 2.25 5.13 -3.94
N LYS A 24 3.25 5.98 -3.75
CA LYS A 24 3.86 6.75 -4.84
C LYS A 24 4.61 5.86 -5.83
N GLU A 25 5.37 4.89 -5.34
CA GLU A 25 6.19 4.00 -6.15
C GLU A 25 5.36 2.94 -6.88
N PHE A 26 4.49 2.24 -6.14
CA PHE A 26 3.76 1.08 -6.63
C PHE A 26 2.33 1.42 -7.05
N GLY A 27 1.65 2.25 -6.28
CA GLY A 27 0.29 2.73 -6.58
C GLY A 27 0.26 3.83 -7.64
N ARG A 28 1.42 4.40 -7.99
CA ARG A 28 1.57 5.54 -8.92
C ARG A 28 0.72 6.75 -8.52
N TYR A 29 0.43 6.89 -7.23
CA TYR A 29 -0.27 8.04 -6.70
C TYR A 29 0.65 9.26 -6.61
N GLY A 30 0.10 10.46 -6.85
CA GLY A 30 0.78 11.68 -6.48
C GLY A 30 0.99 11.75 -4.95
N LEU A 31 2.00 12.51 -4.50
CA LEU A 31 2.29 12.62 -3.06
C LEU A 31 1.07 13.08 -2.24
N LYS A 32 0.28 14.02 -2.79
CA LYS A 32 -0.93 14.52 -2.16
C LYS A 32 -2.02 13.44 -2.10
N ASP A 33 -2.22 12.71 -3.18
CA ASP A 33 -3.26 11.68 -3.27
C ASP A 33 -2.93 10.50 -2.35
N ALA A 34 -1.67 10.08 -2.30
CA ALA A 34 -1.20 9.04 -1.38
C ALA A 34 -1.43 9.41 0.10
N LYS A 35 -1.19 10.68 0.46
CA LYS A 35 -1.47 11.19 1.82
C LYS A 35 -2.96 11.23 2.11
N ASN A 36 -3.76 11.76 1.20
CA ASN A 36 -5.22 11.82 1.36
C ASN A 36 -5.85 10.43 1.50
N LEU A 37 -5.37 9.46 0.70
CA LEU A 37 -5.80 8.07 0.76
C LEU A 37 -5.51 7.48 2.15
N LEU A 38 -4.30 7.71 2.67
CA LEU A 38 -3.89 7.30 4.01
C LEU A 38 -4.68 7.98 5.13
N ASP A 39 -4.99 9.26 4.99
CA ASP A 39 -5.76 10.04 5.98
C ASP A 39 -7.22 9.59 6.03
N GLY A 40 -7.78 9.17 4.89
CA GLY A 40 -9.16 8.69 4.78
C GLY A 40 -9.36 7.20 5.12
N MET A 41 -8.27 6.44 5.22
CA MET A 41 -8.30 4.99 5.39
C MET A 41 -8.88 4.61 6.76
N ILE A 42 -10.11 4.11 6.76
CA ILE A 42 -10.77 3.60 7.98
C ILE A 42 -10.56 2.10 8.16
N ASP A 43 -10.76 1.63 9.39
CA ASP A 43 -10.64 0.21 9.73
C ASP A 43 -11.63 -0.62 8.91
N GLY A 44 -11.12 -1.62 8.18
CA GLY A 44 -11.92 -2.48 7.29
C GLY A 44 -12.02 -2.02 5.83
N GLU A 45 -11.45 -0.88 5.45
CA GLU A 45 -11.27 -0.53 4.03
C GLU A 45 -10.01 -1.18 3.46
N SER A 46 -9.94 -1.37 2.14
CA SER A 46 -8.76 -1.92 1.47
C SER A 46 -8.32 -1.05 0.30
N ILE A 47 -7.01 -0.93 0.10
CA ILE A 47 -6.43 -0.27 -1.07
C ILE A 47 -6.07 -1.33 -2.11
N GLU A 48 -6.60 -1.18 -3.32
CA GLU A 48 -6.25 -2.02 -4.46
C GLU A 48 -5.25 -1.30 -5.38
N ILE A 49 -4.18 -1.99 -5.74
CA ILE A 49 -3.12 -1.48 -6.62
C ILE A 49 -2.82 -2.51 -7.71
N GLU A 50 -2.75 -2.06 -8.96
CA GLU A 50 -2.24 -2.88 -10.05
C GLU A 50 -0.70 -2.86 -10.08
N LEU A 51 -0.10 -4.03 -9.92
CA LEU A 51 1.34 -4.24 -9.91
C LEU A 51 1.81 -5.06 -11.12
N TYR A 52 2.99 -4.70 -11.64
CA TYR A 52 3.70 -5.62 -12.55
C TYR A 52 4.32 -6.77 -11.76
N GLU A 53 4.43 -7.93 -12.38
CA GLU A 53 5.00 -9.12 -11.73
C GLU A 53 6.42 -8.91 -11.22
N LYS A 54 7.22 -8.11 -11.95
CA LYS A 54 8.58 -7.75 -11.54
C LYS A 54 8.64 -6.93 -10.24
N ASP A 55 7.57 -6.21 -9.88
CA ASP A 55 7.53 -5.30 -8.74
C ASP A 55 6.94 -5.95 -7.49
N ILE A 56 6.35 -7.16 -7.61
CA ILE A 56 5.69 -7.89 -6.53
C ILE A 56 6.64 -8.14 -5.35
N GLN A 57 7.81 -8.75 -5.61
CA GLN A 57 8.73 -9.09 -4.52
C GLN A 57 9.21 -7.86 -3.74
N ASN A 58 9.38 -6.72 -4.43
CA ASN A 58 9.77 -5.47 -3.78
C ASN A 58 8.61 -4.90 -2.95
N ALA A 59 7.39 -4.92 -3.50
CA ALA A 59 6.19 -4.49 -2.80
C ALA A 59 5.94 -5.33 -1.53
N GLU A 60 6.00 -6.66 -1.63
CA GLU A 60 5.84 -7.57 -0.49
C GLU A 60 6.90 -7.34 0.59
N SER A 61 8.17 -7.13 0.20
CA SER A 61 9.25 -6.83 1.14
C SER A 61 8.98 -5.57 1.96
N ILE A 62 8.43 -4.52 1.34
CA ILE A 62 8.07 -3.28 2.03
C ILE A 62 6.86 -3.51 2.95
N LEU A 63 5.80 -4.14 2.44
CA LEU A 63 4.59 -4.40 3.22
C LEU A 63 4.85 -5.29 4.44
N ASN A 64 5.71 -6.31 4.30
CA ASN A 64 6.14 -7.16 5.40
C ASN A 64 6.90 -6.37 6.47
N LYS A 65 7.79 -5.44 6.09
CA LYS A 65 8.49 -4.55 7.05
C LYS A 65 7.53 -3.62 7.79
N LEU A 66 6.45 -3.23 7.13
CA LEU A 66 5.39 -2.40 7.71
C LEU A 66 4.37 -3.21 8.52
N ASN A 67 4.50 -4.54 8.58
CA ASN A 67 3.52 -5.47 9.14
C ASN A 67 2.12 -5.23 8.57
N MET A 68 2.02 -5.02 7.25
CA MET A 68 0.73 -4.82 6.61
C MET A 68 0.04 -6.15 6.32
N ASP A 69 -1.28 -6.16 6.47
CA ASP A 69 -2.11 -7.25 5.95
C ASP A 69 -2.41 -7.00 4.47
N TYR A 70 -2.08 -7.97 3.62
CA TYR A 70 -2.27 -7.87 2.17
C TYR A 70 -2.38 -9.23 1.51
N TYR A 71 -2.93 -9.25 0.30
CA TYR A 71 -2.94 -10.43 -0.56
C TYR A 71 -2.84 -10.04 -2.04
N ILE A 72 -2.35 -10.98 -2.85
CA ILE A 72 -2.13 -10.78 -4.29
C ILE A 72 -3.07 -11.69 -5.07
N MET A 73 -3.81 -11.09 -6.01
CA MET A 73 -4.72 -11.79 -6.91
C MET A 73 -4.17 -11.82 -8.33
N ASN A 74 -4.50 -12.92 -9.04
CA ASN A 74 -4.12 -13.15 -10.43
C ASN A 74 -4.92 -12.33 -11.43
#